data_AF-A0A973FB39-F1
#
_entry.id   AF-A0A973FB39-F1
#
_cell.length_a   1.000
_cell.length_b   1.000
_cell.length_c   1.000
_cell.angle_alpha   90.00
_cell.angle_beta   90.00
_cell.angle_gamma   90.00
#
_symmetry.space_group_name_H-M   'P 1'
#
loop_
_entity.id
_entity.type
_entity.pdbx_description
1 polymer ?
#
loop_
_entity_poly.entity_id
_entity_poly.type
_entity_poly.pdbx_seq_one_letter_code
_entity_poly.pdbx_strand_id
1 'polypeptide(L)'
;MKIIDRYILKSHLLPFGYAFLIIVFILILQFFTVFAERFIGKGIGFSTIIELILLQSVWMIGLAVPMAVLVATVLTFAALTTTSEMTVFRASGISLYRLMAPVLVAGLVLSGLVERFNNVVIPVSNYYAQSLMLEVARTKPDVGLTENAFSKLVDGYSIFVRDSN
;
A
#
# COMPACT_ATOMS: atom_id res chain seq x y z
N MET A 1 20.87 20.91 12.98
CA MET A 1 19.42 21.11 12.78
C MET A 1 18.96 22.19 13.73
N LYS A 2 18.25 23.22 13.23
CA LYS A 2 17.68 24.25 14.10
C LYS A 2 16.53 23.61 14.90
N ILE A 3 16.23 24.13 16.09
CA ILE A 3 15.20 23.56 17.00
C ILE A 3 13.84 23.41 16.29
N ILE A 4 13.51 24.36 15.41
CA ILE A 4 12.28 24.38 14.59
C ILE A 4 12.21 23.18 13.62
N ASP A 5 13.32 22.83 12.96
CA ASP A 5 13.35 21.74 11.98
C ASP A 5 13.03 20.39 12.66
N ARG A 6 13.64 20.17 13.84
CA ARG A 6 13.41 18.97 14.65
C ARG A 6 11.98 18.90 15.17
N TYR A 7 11.42 20.05 15.55
CA TYR A 7 10.05 20.15 16.02
C TYR A 7 9.06 19.76 14.92
N ILE A 8 9.18 20.34 13.72
CA ILE A 8 8.31 20.05 12.59
C ILE A 8 8.41 18.58 12.17
N LEU A 9 9.63 18.01 12.11
CA LEU A 9 9.80 16.59 11.82
C LEU A 9 9.11 15.70 12.85
N LYS A 10 9.22 16.02 14.15
CA LYS A 10 8.57 15.24 15.21
C LYS A 10 7.04 15.35 15.13
N SER A 11 6.53 16.55 14.84
CA SER A 11 5.10 16.79 14.63
C SER A 11 4.57 16.15 13.34
N HIS A 12 5.44 15.79 12.40
CA HIS A 12 5.09 15.07 11.19
C HIS A 12 5.13 13.54 11.34
N LEU A 13 6.07 13.03 12.14
CA LEU A 13 6.29 11.60 12.31
C LEU A 13 5.06 10.86 12.87
N LEU A 14 4.38 11.46 13.84
CA LEU A 14 3.19 10.88 14.48
C LEU A 14 2.00 10.80 13.50
N PRO A 15 1.55 11.90 12.86
CA PRO A 15 0.52 11.84 11.82
C PRO A 15 0.86 10.89 10.67
N PHE A 16 2.14 10.80 10.28
CA PHE A 16 2.60 9.84 9.28
C PHE A 16 2.37 8.39 9.72
N GLY A 17 2.79 8.03 10.93
CA GLY A 17 2.57 6.68 11.45
C GLY A 17 1.08 6.31 11.53
N TYR A 18 0.23 7.24 12.01
CA TYR A 18 -1.21 7.02 12.07
C TYR A 18 -1.84 6.88 10.68
N ALA A 19 -1.54 7.79 9.77
CA ALA A 19 -2.08 7.74 8.40
C ALA A 19 -1.64 6.48 7.67
N PHE A 20 -0.36 6.11 7.80
CA PHE A 20 0.19 4.90 7.20
C PHE A 20 -0.52 3.64 7.71
N LEU A 21 -0.68 3.50 9.03
CA LEU A 21 -1.34 2.34 9.62
C LEU A 21 -2.80 2.23 9.19
N ILE A 22 -3.53 3.35 9.18
CA ILE A 22 -4.92 3.39 8.74
C ILE A 22 -5.04 3.02 7.25
N ILE A 23 -4.19 3.59 6.39
CA ILE A 23 -4.23 3.31 4.95
C ILE A 23 -3.90 1.85 4.66
N VAL A 24 -2.84 1.31 5.26
CA VAL A 24 -2.49 -0.12 5.11
C VAL A 24 -3.64 -1.01 5.59
N PHE A 25 -4.24 -0.69 6.74
CA PHE A 25 -5.38 -1.44 7.25
C PHE A 25 -6.58 -1.43 6.29
N ILE A 26 -6.92 -0.26 5.72
CA ILE A 26 -7.99 -0.13 4.72
C ILE A 26 -7.67 -0.96 3.47
N LEU A 27 -6.43 -0.92 2.98
CA LEU A 27 -6.02 -1.69 1.79
C LEU A 27 -6.10 -3.21 2.04
N ILE A 28 -5.73 -3.67 3.23
CA ILE A 28 -5.85 -5.09 3.61
C ILE A 28 -7.33 -5.50 3.67
N LEU A 29 -8.20 -4.68 4.27
CA LEU A 29 -9.64 -4.97 4.29
C LEU A 29 -10.24 -5.02 2.89
N GLN A 30 -9.87 -4.07 2.02
CA GLN A 30 -10.29 -4.06 0.62
C GLN A 30 -9.86 -5.34 -0.10
N PHE A 31 -8.62 -5.78 0.14
CA PHE A 31 -8.13 -7.02 -0.42
C PHE A 31 -8.89 -8.23 0.11
N PHE A 32 -9.16 -8.28 1.42
CA PHE A 32 -9.90 -9.38 2.02
C PHE A 32 -11.29 -9.55 1.39
N THR A 33 -12.01 -8.46 1.12
CA THR A 33 -13.33 -8.53 0.44
C THR A 33 -13.21 -9.13 -0.97
N VAL A 34 -12.27 -8.63 -1.79
CA VAL A 34 -12.06 -9.14 -3.16
C VAL A 34 -11.52 -10.59 -3.16
N PHE A 35 -10.71 -10.94 -2.17
CA PHE A 35 -10.12 -12.27 -2.04
C PHE A 35 -11.15 -13.30 -1.57
N ALA A 36 -11.99 -12.93 -0.60
CA ALA A 36 -13.08 -13.75 -0.11
C ALA A 36 -13.99 -14.19 -1.27
N GLU A 37 -14.40 -13.28 -2.13
CA GLU A 37 -15.23 -13.60 -3.31
C GLU A 37 -14.57 -14.57 -4.29
N ARG A 38 -13.24 -14.53 -4.45
CA ARG A 38 -12.51 -15.37 -5.42
C ARG A 38 -12.25 -16.79 -4.93
N PHE A 39 -12.23 -17.01 -3.61
CA PHE A 39 -11.71 -18.25 -3.02
C PHE A 39 -12.66 -18.94 -2.04
N ILE A 40 -13.72 -18.26 -1.58
CA ILE A 40 -14.81 -18.92 -0.86
C ILE A 40 -15.42 -19.99 -1.77
N GLY A 41 -15.47 -21.23 -1.28
CA GLY A 41 -15.98 -22.39 -2.02
C GLY A 41 -14.96 -23.13 -2.90
N LYS A 42 -13.76 -22.60 -3.11
CA LYS A 42 -12.74 -23.20 -4.02
C LYS A 42 -11.75 -24.15 -3.35
N GLY A 43 -11.99 -24.52 -2.09
CA GLY A 43 -11.23 -25.55 -1.36
C GLY A 43 -9.75 -25.25 -1.11
N ILE A 44 -9.27 -24.02 -1.25
CA ILE A 44 -7.84 -23.67 -1.08
C ILE A 44 -7.43 -23.76 0.40
N GLY A 45 -6.20 -24.23 0.65
CA GLY A 45 -5.65 -24.30 2.00
C GLY A 45 -5.49 -22.91 2.61
N PHE A 46 -5.89 -22.76 3.88
CA PHE A 46 -5.79 -21.50 4.63
C PHE A 46 -4.35 -20.94 4.69
N SER A 47 -3.34 -21.82 4.71
CA SER A 47 -1.92 -21.45 4.66
C SER A 47 -1.55 -20.68 3.38
N THR A 48 -1.98 -21.18 2.21
CA THR A 48 -1.73 -20.55 0.91
C THR A 48 -2.41 -19.18 0.80
N ILE A 49 -3.60 -19.03 1.42
CA ILE A 49 -4.31 -17.76 1.46
C ILE A 49 -3.49 -16.71 2.25
N ILE A 50 -2.98 -17.09 3.42
CA ILE A 50 -2.14 -16.19 4.24
C ILE A 50 -0.86 -15.80 3.49
N GLU A 51 -0.18 -16.77 2.88
CA GLU A 51 1.05 -16.51 2.12
C GLU A 51 0.79 -15.52 0.97
N LEU A 52 -0.34 -15.67 0.28
CA LEU A 52 -0.72 -14.79 -0.82
C LEU A 52 -1.14 -13.39 -0.34
N ILE A 53 -1.81 -13.30 0.83
CA ILE A 53 -2.10 -12.02 1.50
C ILE A 53 -0.78 -11.31 1.86
N LEU A 54 0.21 -12.03 2.41
CA LEU A 54 1.48 -11.44 2.79
C LEU A 54 2.27 -10.94 1.58
N LEU A 55 2.32 -11.73 0.51
CA LEU A 55 2.95 -11.33 -0.76
C LEU A 55 2.25 -10.10 -1.35
N GLN A 56 0.92 -10.07 -1.32
CA GLN A 56 0.14 -8.91 -1.74
C GLN A 56 0.09 -7.77 -0.72
N SER A 57 0.62 -7.91 0.49
CA SER A 57 0.74 -6.76 1.39
C SER A 57 1.94 -5.89 1.00
N VAL A 58 2.92 -6.45 0.30
CA VAL A 58 4.15 -5.74 -0.10
C VAL A 58 3.85 -4.61 -1.09
N TRP A 59 3.04 -4.85 -2.13
CA TRP A 59 2.67 -3.79 -3.08
C TRP A 59 1.81 -2.70 -2.42
N MET A 60 0.95 -3.07 -1.48
CA MET A 60 0.12 -2.12 -0.72
C MET A 60 0.97 -1.15 0.08
N ILE A 61 2.06 -1.62 0.70
CA ILE A 61 2.98 -0.75 1.43
C ILE A 61 3.60 0.28 0.48
N GLY A 62 4.01 -0.13 -0.72
CA GLY A 62 4.56 0.77 -1.75
C GLY A 62 3.59 1.90 -2.14
N LEU A 63 2.28 1.63 -2.12
CA LEU A 63 1.21 2.60 -2.39
C LEU A 63 0.82 3.42 -1.15
N ALA A 64 0.82 2.80 0.03
CA ALA A 64 0.40 3.42 1.27
C ALA A 64 1.37 4.51 1.74
N VAL A 65 2.68 4.35 1.52
CA VAL A 65 3.68 5.35 1.93
C VAL A 65 3.43 6.74 1.32
N PRO A 66 3.35 6.93 0.00
CA PRO A 66 3.12 8.26 -0.59
C PRO A 66 1.78 8.87 -0.18
N MET A 67 0.73 8.04 -0.06
CA MET A 67 -0.57 8.49 0.42
C MET A 67 -0.51 8.96 1.88
N ALA A 68 0.20 8.21 2.74
CA ALA A 68 0.39 8.55 4.14
C ALA A 68 1.18 9.85 4.33
N VAL A 69 2.21 10.09 3.51
CA VAL A 69 2.94 11.38 3.52
C VAL A 69 2.00 12.54 3.24
N LEU A 70 1.14 12.42 2.22
CA LEU A 70 0.19 13.47 1.87
C LEU A 70 -0.75 13.77 3.02
N VAL A 71 -1.37 12.75 3.61
CA VAL A 71 -2.28 12.92 4.75
C VAL A 71 -1.54 13.52 5.95
N ALA A 72 -0.34 13.02 6.25
CA ALA A 72 0.45 13.48 7.37
C ALA A 72 0.90 14.94 7.23
N THR A 73 1.25 15.39 6.02
CA THR A 73 1.64 16.79 5.81
C THR A 73 0.45 17.70 6.07
N VAL A 74 -0.72 17.36 5.53
CA VAL A 74 -1.97 18.10 5.77
C VAL A 74 -2.29 18.15 7.26
N LEU A 75 -2.28 17.00 7.95
CA LEU A 75 -2.59 16.93 9.39
C LEU A 75 -1.61 17.74 10.25
N THR A 76 -0.31 17.68 9.96
CA THR A 76 0.71 18.44 10.70
C THR A 76 0.50 19.95 10.52
N PHE A 77 0.34 20.44 9.29
CA PHE A 77 0.14 21.87 9.06
C PHE A 77 -1.24 22.35 9.51
N ALA A 78 -2.26 21.50 9.46
CA ALA A 78 -3.56 21.78 10.05
C ALA A 78 -3.45 21.95 11.56
N ALA A 79 -2.79 21.02 12.25
CA ALA A 79 -2.57 21.09 13.70
C ALA A 79 -1.81 22.36 14.11
N LEU A 80 -0.72 22.71 13.42
CA LEU A 80 0.04 23.94 13.65
C LEU A 80 -0.81 25.21 13.45
N THR A 81 -1.80 25.14 12.57
CA THR A 81 -2.74 26.25 12.32
C THR A 81 -3.78 26.32 13.45
N THR A 82 -4.33 25.19 13.88
CA THR A 82 -5.33 25.13 14.97
C THR A 82 -4.74 25.56 16.32
N THR A 83 -3.48 25.23 16.61
CA THR A 83 -2.79 25.67 17.82
C THR A 83 -2.25 27.11 17.73
N SER A 84 -2.51 27.82 16.63
CA SER A 84 -1.98 29.15 16.33
C SER A 84 -0.45 29.26 16.27
N GLU A 85 0.29 28.15 16.33
CA GLU A 85 1.74 28.12 16.19
C GLU A 85 2.21 28.65 14.83
N MET A 86 1.46 28.32 13.77
CA MET A 86 1.70 28.82 12.43
C MET A 86 1.64 30.35 12.37
N THR A 87 0.70 30.97 13.09
CA THR A 87 0.56 32.43 13.19
C THR A 87 1.73 33.05 13.94
N VAL A 88 2.18 32.42 15.03
CA VAL A 88 3.34 32.88 15.82
C VAL A 88 4.63 32.84 15.00
N PHE A 89 4.86 31.76 14.24
CA PHE A 89 6.04 31.67 13.36
C PHE A 89 6.04 32.77 12.31
N ARG A 90 4.89 33.07 11.69
CA ARG A 90 4.77 34.16 10.71
C ARG A 90 4.96 35.54 11.34
N ALA A 91 4.39 35.77 12.53
CA ALA A 91 4.58 37.01 13.28
C ALA A 91 6.05 37.23 13.70
N SER A 92 6.79 36.14 13.91
CA SER A 92 8.23 36.16 14.21
C SER A 92 9.12 36.36 12.97
N GLY A 93 8.53 36.63 11.80
CA GLY A 93 9.27 36.85 10.54
C GLY A 93 9.78 35.58 9.86
N ILE A 94 9.34 34.39 10.29
CA ILE A 94 9.72 33.13 9.64
C ILE A 94 8.82 32.89 8.43
N SER A 95 9.43 32.68 7.26
CA SER A 95 8.69 32.38 6.03
C SER A 95 8.07 30.97 6.07
N LEU A 96 6.89 30.82 5.48
CA LEU A 96 6.22 29.52 5.34
C LEU A 96 7.09 28.51 4.58
N TYR A 97 7.79 28.95 3.53
CA TYR A 97 8.71 28.10 2.76
C TYR A 97 9.81 27.46 3.62
N ARG A 98 10.28 28.17 4.66
CA ARG A 98 11.28 27.63 5.58
C ARG A 98 10.70 26.57 6.52
N LEU A 99 9.43 26.68 6.89
CA LEU A 99 8.73 25.65 7.68
C LEU A 99 8.46 24.39 6.84
N MET A 100 8.27 24.53 5.52
CA MET A 100 8.04 23.42 4.59
C MET A 100 9.34 22.68 4.21
N ALA A 101 10.47 23.38 4.14
CA ALA A 101 11.78 22.81 3.78
C ALA A 101 12.14 21.50 4.51
N PRO A 102 12.03 21.37 5.85
CA PRO A 102 12.38 20.13 6.54
C PRO A 102 11.48 18.95 6.13
N VAL A 103 10.18 19.20 5.89
CA VAL A 103 9.23 18.18 5.43
C VAL A 103 9.53 17.76 4.00
N LEU A 104 9.89 18.71 3.13
CA LEU A 104 10.29 18.43 1.75
C LEU A 104 11.56 17.58 1.67
N VAL A 105 12.57 17.90 2.48
CA VAL A 105 13.81 17.10 2.55
C VAL A 105 13.50 15.68 3.03
N ALA A 106 12.67 15.54 4.08
CA ALA A 106 12.24 14.22 4.55
C ALA A 106 11.47 13.44 3.46
N GLY A 107 10.58 14.11 2.72
CA GLY A 107 9.84 13.52 1.61
C GLY A 107 10.74 13.06 0.45
N LEU A 108 11.78 13.83 0.12
CA LEU A 108 12.76 13.45 -0.90
C LEU A 108 13.56 12.20 -0.48
N VAL A 109 14.01 12.15 0.78
CA VAL A 109 14.69 10.97 1.33
C VAL A 109 13.77 9.75 1.29
N LEU A 110 12.51 9.90 1.72
CA LEU A 110 11.53 8.82 1.70
C LEU A 110 11.21 8.36 0.28
N SER A 111 11.14 9.28 -0.68
CA SER A 111 10.93 8.96 -2.09
C SER A 111 12.05 8.07 -2.64
N GLY A 112 13.31 8.34 -2.29
CA GLY A 112 14.44 7.47 -2.65
C GLY A 112 14.34 6.06 -2.03
N LEU A 113 13.87 5.97 -0.78
CA LEU A 113 13.64 4.69 -0.12
C LEU A 113 12.50 3.90 -0.78
N VAL A 114 11.41 4.57 -1.14
CA VAL A 114 10.26 3.96 -1.81
C VAL A 114 10.62 3.52 -3.23
N GLU A 115 11.44 4.28 -3.97
CA GLU A 115 11.95 3.85 -5.28
C GLU A 115 12.74 2.54 -5.17
N ARG A 116 13.67 2.45 -4.21
CA ARG A 116 14.44 1.23 -3.96
C ARG A 116 13.53 0.06 -3.58
N PHE A 117 12.56 0.31 -2.70
CA PHE A 117 11.59 -0.70 -2.30
C PHE A 117 10.76 -1.21 -3.49
N ASN A 118 10.30 -0.31 -4.35
CA ASN A 118 9.51 -0.64 -5.52
C ASN A 118 10.32 -1.38 -6.59
N ASN A 119 11.62 -1.09 -6.74
CA ASN A 119 12.46 -1.70 -7.76
C ASN A 119 13.09 -3.04 -7.33
N VAL A 120 13.20 -3.29 -6.03
CA VAL A 120 13.83 -4.52 -5.51
C VAL A 120 12.81 -5.46 -4.89
N VAL A 121 11.94 -4.96 -4.01
CA VAL A 121 11.11 -5.82 -3.15
C VAL A 121 9.82 -6.23 -3.85
N ILE A 122 9.11 -5.27 -4.47
CA ILE A 122 7.84 -5.54 -5.15
C ILE A 122 7.96 -6.57 -6.29
N PRO A 123 8.97 -6.52 -7.19
CA PRO A 123 9.05 -7.47 -8.30
C PRO A 123 9.30 -8.90 -7.82
N VAL A 124 10.12 -9.05 -6.78
CA VAL A 124 10.40 -10.35 -6.15
C VAL A 124 9.13 -10.92 -5.52
N SER A 125 8.40 -10.13 -4.73
CA SER A 125 7.13 -10.57 -4.15
C SER A 125 6.08 -10.90 -5.20
N ASN A 126 5.98 -10.12 -6.28
CA ASN A 126 5.06 -10.39 -7.38
C ASN A 126 5.42 -11.66 -8.16
N TYR A 127 6.71 -11.97 -8.29
CA TYR A 127 7.16 -13.22 -8.90
C TYR A 127 6.71 -14.43 -8.06
N TYR A 128 6.95 -14.40 -6.75
CA TYR A 128 6.53 -15.48 -5.85
C TYR A 128 4.99 -15.60 -5.77
N ALA A 129 4.26 -14.49 -5.79
CA ALA A 129 2.80 -14.51 -5.82
C ALA A 129 2.27 -15.20 -7.09
N GLN A 130 2.86 -14.92 -8.24
CA GLN A 130 2.47 -15.54 -9.50
C GLN A 130 2.82 -17.02 -9.55
N SER A 131 4.01 -17.43 -9.08
CA SER A 131 4.36 -18.86 -9.01
C SER A 131 3.41 -19.62 -8.08
N LEU A 132 3.05 -19.03 -6.93
CA LEU A 132 2.10 -19.63 -5.99
C LEU A 132 0.70 -19.75 -6.61
N MET A 133 0.23 -18.73 -7.33
CA MET A 133 -1.04 -18.80 -8.08
C MET A 133 -1.03 -19.90 -9.14
N LEU A 134 0.07 -20.07 -9.88
CA LEU A 134 0.20 -21.12 -10.90
C LEU A 134 0.18 -22.52 -10.28
N GLU A 135 0.81 -22.70 -9.11
CA GLU A 135 0.81 -23.97 -8.38
C GLU A 135 -0.59 -24.31 -7.83
N VAL A 136 -1.28 -23.32 -7.28
CA VAL A 136 -2.67 -23.46 -6.84
C VAL A 136 -3.59 -23.82 -8.02
N ALA A 137 -3.43 -23.16 -9.16
CA ALA A 137 -4.22 -23.43 -10.36
C ALA A 137 -3.97 -24.82 -10.96
N ARG A 138 -2.74 -25.35 -10.85
CA ARG A 138 -2.38 -26.71 -11.29
C ARG A 138 -2.87 -27.79 -10.34
N THR A 139 -2.89 -27.51 -9.05
CA THR A 139 -3.29 -28.48 -8.01
C THR A 139 -4.81 -28.54 -7.85
N LYS A 140 -5.53 -27.45 -8.15
CA LYS A 140 -6.99 -27.35 -8.07
C LYS A 140 -7.53 -26.59 -9.31
N PRO A 141 -7.92 -27.32 -10.38
CA PRO A 141 -8.38 -26.73 -11.64
C PRO A 141 -9.61 -25.82 -11.51
N ASP A 142 -10.46 -26.07 -10.51
CA ASP A 142 -11.68 -25.29 -10.21
C ASP A 142 -11.37 -23.82 -9.86
N VAL A 143 -10.11 -23.53 -9.49
CA VAL A 143 -9.63 -22.18 -9.21
C VAL A 143 -9.31 -21.42 -10.50
N GLY A 144 -8.84 -22.11 -11.54
CA GLY A 144 -8.47 -21.54 -12.85
C GLY A 144 -9.62 -21.46 -13.86
N LEU A 145 -10.75 -22.11 -13.58
CA LEU A 145 -11.98 -22.01 -14.35
C LEU A 145 -12.84 -20.89 -13.77
N THR A 146 -12.91 -19.77 -14.48
CA THR A 146 -13.99 -18.81 -14.33
C THR A 146 -15.21 -19.37 -15.04
N GLU A 147 -16.23 -19.80 -14.29
CA GLU A 147 -17.54 -20.07 -14.89
C GLU A 147 -18.01 -18.84 -15.67
N ASN A 148 -18.57 -19.07 -16.86
CA ASN A 148 -19.04 -18.03 -17.79
C ASN A 148 -17.97 -17.07 -18.38
N ALA A 149 -16.67 -17.39 -18.31
CA ALA A 149 -15.66 -16.66 -19.08
C ALA A 149 -14.68 -17.60 -19.79
N PHE A 150 -14.38 -17.31 -21.05
CA PHE A 150 -13.44 -18.09 -21.87
C PHE A 150 -12.04 -18.02 -21.26
N SER A 151 -11.60 -19.11 -20.63
CA SER A 151 -10.24 -19.21 -20.07
C SER A 151 -9.31 -19.75 -21.16
N LYS A 152 -8.31 -18.95 -21.55
CA LYS A 152 -7.22 -19.38 -22.45
C LYS A 152 -6.16 -20.09 -21.61
N LEU A 153 -6.50 -21.28 -21.11
CA LEU A 153 -5.58 -22.11 -20.31
C LEU A 153 -4.50 -22.78 -21.18
N VAL A 154 -4.71 -22.81 -22.50
CA VAL A 154 -3.78 -23.36 -23.50
C VAL A 154 -3.65 -22.34 -24.63
N ASP A 155 -2.41 -22.01 -25.01
CA ASP A 155 -2.15 -21.09 -26.12
C ASP A 155 -2.79 -21.66 -27.41
N GLY A 156 -3.80 -20.95 -27.92
CA GLY A 156 -4.54 -21.35 -29.13
C GLY A 156 -5.92 -21.98 -28.92
N TYR A 157 -6.37 -22.28 -27.69
CA TYR A 157 -7.72 -22.83 -27.43
C TYR A 157 -8.49 -22.02 -26.40
N SER A 158 -9.74 -21.69 -26.72
CA SER A 158 -10.69 -21.02 -25.81
C SER A 158 -11.67 -22.04 -25.24
N ILE A 159 -11.54 -22.37 -23.96
CA ILE A 159 -12.42 -23.31 -23.26
C ILE A 159 -13.49 -22.51 -22.52
N PHE A 160 -14.76 -22.83 -22.77
CA PHE A 160 -15.92 -22.28 -22.08
C PHE A 160 -16.53 -23.36 -21.20
N VAL A 161 -16.49 -23.15 -19.88
CA VAL A 161 -17.12 -24.05 -18.90
C VAL A 161 -18.40 -23.37 -18.40
N ARG A 162 -19.53 -24.05 -18.62
CA ARG A 162 -20.88 -23.55 -18.35
C ARG A 162 -21.38 -23.90 -16.94
N ASP A 163 -20.83 -24.95 -16.32
CA ASP A 163 -21.08 -25.35 -14.93
C ASP A 163 -19.93 -26.26 -14.46
N SER A 164 -19.42 -26.00 -13.27
CA SER A 164 -18.48 -26.83 -12.51
C SER A 164 -19.20 -27.35 -11.27
N ASN A 165 -19.89 -28.47 -11.40
CA ASN A 165 -20.51 -29.17 -10.25
C ASN A 165 -19.49 -30.08 -9.55
#